data_AF-A0A5J4TZY9-F1
#
_entry.id   AF-A0A5J4TZY9-F1
#
_cell.length_a   1.000
_cell.length_b   1.000
_cell.length_c   1.000
_cell.angle_alpha   90.00
_cell.angle_beta   90.00
_cell.angle_gamma   90.00
#
_symmetry.space_group_name_H-M   'P 1'
#
loop_
_entity.id
_entity.type
_entity.pdbx_description
1 polymer ?
#
loop_
_entity_poly.entity_id
_entity_poly.type
_entity_poly.pdbx_seq_one_letter_code
_entity_poly.pdbx_strand_id
1 'polypeptide(L)' 'ETFVYEVDPIATIDRDVFIELWDYNSIGSNEKMGEVKLPIWTYVGSKKRENMGVVGVGKQYGKNVGVVDADLFFELQS' A
#
# COMPACT_ATOMS: atom_id res chain seq x y z
N GLU A 1 -2.81 11.31 -5.68
CA GLU A 1 -1.87 11.92 -4.71
C GLU A 1 -0.50 11.29 -4.89
N THR A 2 0.57 11.93 -4.44
CA THR A 2 1.94 11.41 -4.53
C THR A 2 2.57 11.39 -3.16
N PHE A 3 3.13 10.23 -2.79
CA PHE A 3 3.84 10.03 -1.54
C PHE A 3 5.28 9.63 -1.84
N VAL A 4 6.23 10.16 -1.07
CA VAL A 4 7.65 9.85 -1.19
C VAL A 4 8.16 9.50 0.19
N TYR A 5 8.86 8.38 0.29
CA TYR A 5 9.42 7.86 1.53
C TYR A 5 10.91 7.62 1.33
N GLU A 6 11.71 8.09 2.27
CA GLU A 6 13.11 7.68 2.40
C GLU A 6 13.15 6.38 3.21
N VAL A 7 13.89 5.39 2.72
CA VAL A 7 14.00 4.07 3.36
C VAL A 7 15.45 3.87 3.79
N ASP A 8 15.67 3.84 5.10
CA ASP A 8 16.94 3.36 5.66
C ASP A 8 16.94 1.81 5.55
N PRO A 9 17.83 1.22 4.72
CA PRO A 9 17.85 -0.23 4.51
C PRO A 9 18.33 -1.02 5.73
N ILE A 10 18.98 -0.37 6.70
CA ILE A 10 19.46 -0.97 7.95
C ILE A 10 18.36 -0.92 9.01
N ALA A 11 17.72 0.22 9.19
CA ALA A 11 16.70 0.42 10.23
C ALA A 11 15.31 -0.11 9.83
N THR A 12 14.97 -0.06 8.55
CA THR A 12 13.66 -0.52 8.06
C THR A 12 13.73 -2.01 7.79
N ILE A 13 12.80 -2.79 8.36
CA ILE A 13 12.75 -4.25 8.14
C ILE A 13 11.80 -4.60 6.99
N ASP A 14 10.68 -3.88 6.88
CA ASP A 14 9.68 -4.13 5.85
C ASP A 14 10.22 -3.88 4.45
N ARG A 15 9.85 -4.77 3.52
CA ARG A 15 10.22 -4.68 2.10
C ARG A 15 8.99 -4.67 1.19
N ASP A 16 7.85 -4.34 1.76
CA ASP A 16 6.59 -4.16 1.08
C ASP A 16 6.08 -2.74 1.28
N VAL A 17 5.45 -2.16 0.26
CA VAL A 17 4.57 -1.01 0.41
C VAL A 17 3.20 -1.54 0.83
N PHE A 18 2.71 -1.06 1.97
CA PHE A 18 1.37 -1.36 2.47
C PHE A 18 0.43 -0.21 2.10
N ILE A 19 -0.63 -0.53 1.36
CA ILE A 19 -1.70 0.41 1.05
C ILE A 19 -2.96 -0.08 1.76
N GLU A 20 -3.53 0.76 2.60
CA GLU A 20 -4.70 0.43 3.41
C GLU A 20 -5.88 1.32 3.03
N LEU A 21 -7.07 0.71 2.95
CA LEU A 21 -8.32 1.43 2.78
C LEU A 21 -9.04 1.51 4.12
N TRP A 22 -9.37 2.72 4.55
CA TRP A 22 -10.04 3.01 5.82
C TRP A 22 -11.37 3.71 5.59
N ASP A 23 -12.41 3.26 6.30
CA ASP A 23 -13.68 3.97 6.42
C ASP A 23 -13.57 5.00 7.54
N TYR A 24 -13.80 6.27 7.22
CA TYR A 24 -13.68 7.38 8.16
C TYR A 24 -15.02 7.66 8.83
N ASN A 25 -15.02 7.74 10.16
CA ASN A 25 -16.21 8.08 10.95
C ASN A 25 -15.93 9.30 11.84
N SER A 26 -16.75 10.34 11.73
CA SER A 26 -16.54 11.62 12.44
C SER A 26 -16.92 11.61 13.92
N ILE A 27 -17.76 10.66 14.36
CA ILE A 27 -18.26 10.58 15.76
C ILE A 27 -17.83 9.26 16.42
N GLY A 28 -17.26 8.32 15.65
CA GLY A 28 -16.79 7.01 16.12
C GLY A 28 -15.33 6.73 15.75
N SER A 29 -14.95 5.46 15.74
CA SER A 29 -13.63 5.02 15.32
C SER A 29 -13.61 4.72 13.82
N ASN A 30 -12.49 5.03 13.17
CA ASN A 30 -12.23 4.59 11.79
C ASN A 30 -12.07 3.07 11.75
N GLU A 31 -12.57 2.43 10.70
CA GLU A 31 -12.47 0.99 10.50
C GLU A 31 -11.62 0.69 9.26
N LYS A 32 -10.57 -0.11 9.42
CA LYS A 32 -9.79 -0.60 8.28
C LYS A 32 -10.64 -1.58 7.48
N MET A 33 -10.89 -1.25 6.22
CA MET A 33 -11.71 -2.06 5.32
C MET A 33 -10.88 -3.15 4.64
N GLY A 34 -9.65 -2.85 4.23
CA GLY A 34 -8.80 -3.78 3.50
C GLY A 34 -7.39 -3.27 3.25
N GLU A 35 -6.56 -4.12 2.65
CA GLU A 35 -5.15 -3.84 2.37
C GLU A 35 -4.65 -4.45 1.05
N VAL A 36 -3.57 -3.87 0.53
CA VAL A 36 -2.72 -4.41 -0.54
C VAL A 36 -1.26 -4.33 -0.07
N LYS A 37 -0.48 -5.36 -0.38
CA LYS A 37 0.97 -5.43 -0.08
C LYS A 37 1.75 -5.59 -1.37
N LEU A 38 2.74 -4.74 -1.58
CA LEU A 38 3.50 -4.68 -2.83
C LEU A 38 5.00 -4.75 -2.56
N PRO A 39 5.69 -5.82 -2.96
CA PRO A 39 7.13 -5.95 -2.72
C PRO A 39 7.92 -4.86 -3.46
N ILE A 40 8.72 -4.08 -2.72
CA ILE A 40 9.49 -2.94 -3.25
C ILE A 40 10.44 -3.37 -4.38
N TRP A 41 10.97 -4.59 -4.30
CA TRP A 41 11.89 -5.16 -5.28
C TRP A 41 11.30 -5.24 -6.69
N THR A 42 9.97 -5.30 -6.79
CA THR A 42 9.25 -5.30 -8.08
C THR A 42 9.43 -4.00 -8.84
N TYR A 43 9.77 -2.90 -8.15
CA TYR A 43 9.76 -1.53 -8.69
C TYR A 43 11.15 -0.88 -8.72
N VAL A 44 12.20 -1.65 -8.43
CA VAL A 44 13.59 -1.14 -8.47
C VAL A 44 13.93 -0.71 -9.89
N GLY A 45 14.33 0.55 -10.06
CA GLY A 45 14.89 1.06 -11.32
C GLY A 45 13.88 1.17 -12.48
N SER A 46 12.59 0.86 -12.27
CA SER A 46 11.55 1.04 -13.28
C SER A 46 10.20 1.41 -12.66
N LYS A 47 9.59 2.49 -13.18
CA LYS A 47 8.25 2.90 -12.77
C LYS A 47 7.22 1.96 -13.38
N LYS A 48 6.31 1.40 -12.57
CA LYS A 48 5.23 0.52 -13.02
C LYS A 48 3.88 1.04 -12.57
N ARG A 49 2.88 0.90 -13.43
CA ARG A 49 1.48 1.13 -13.09
C ARG A 49 0.83 -0.17 -12.65
N GLU A 50 0.16 -0.15 -11.52
CA GLU A 50 -0.55 -1.28 -10.95
C GLU A 50 -2.04 -0.96 -10.78
N ASN A 51 -2.90 -1.94 -11.07
CA ASN A 51 -4.33 -1.88 -10.78
C ASN A 51 -4.67 -3.07 -9.88
N MET A 52 -4.89 -2.78 -8.59
CA MET A 52 -4.92 -3.81 -7.55
C MET A 52 -6.26 -3.79 -6.84
N GLY A 53 -6.91 -4.96 -6.74
CA GLY A 53 -8.05 -5.15 -5.86
C GLY A 53 -7.60 -5.11 -4.40
N VAL A 54 -8.29 -4.32 -3.58
CA VAL A 54 -8.04 -4.23 -2.14
C VAL A 54 -8.73 -5.41 -1.46
N VAL A 55 -7.95 -6.26 -0.78
CA VAL A 55 -8.49 -7.42 -0.08
C VAL A 55 -8.99 -6.98 1.28
N GLY A 56 -10.27 -7.22 1.52
CA GLY A 56 -10.94 -6.84 2.74
C GLY A 56 -10.40 -7.61 3.95
N VAL A 57 -10.45 -6.96 5.11
CA VAL A 57 -10.05 -7.50 6.42
C VAL A 57 -11.22 -7.42 7.40
N GLY A 58 -11.09 -8.07 8.56
CA GLY A 58 -12.12 -8.04 9.61
C GLY A 58 -13.49 -8.48 9.08
N LYS A 59 -14.51 -7.63 9.20
CA LYS A 59 -15.88 -7.91 8.72
C LYS A 59 -15.98 -8.09 7.20
N GLN A 60 -14.98 -7.62 6.46
CA GLN A 60 -14.90 -7.73 5.00
C GLN A 60 -13.87 -8.77 4.53
N TYR A 61 -13.40 -9.64 5.43
CA TYR A 61 -12.33 -10.59 5.14
C TYR A 61 -12.53 -11.35 3.82
N GLY A 62 -11.52 -11.27 2.94
CA GLY A 62 -11.48 -12.00 1.66
C GLY A 62 -12.33 -11.41 0.54
N LYS A 63 -13.11 -10.35 0.80
CA LYS A 63 -13.86 -9.65 -0.25
C LYS A 63 -12.99 -8.62 -0.94
N ASN A 64 -13.29 -8.31 -2.20
CA ASN A 64 -12.77 -7.09 -2.81
C ASN A 64 -13.56 -5.89 -2.28
N VAL A 65 -12.88 -4.94 -1.63
CA VAL A 65 -13.49 -3.74 -1.01
C VAL A 65 -13.15 -2.45 -1.75
N GLY A 66 -12.45 -2.54 -2.88
CA GLY A 66 -12.02 -1.38 -3.66
C GLY A 66 -10.91 -1.72 -4.65
N VAL A 67 -10.51 -0.72 -5.43
CA VAL A 67 -9.40 -0.83 -6.37
C VAL A 67 -8.46 0.35 -6.15
N VAL A 68 -7.16 0.06 -6.11
CA VAL A 68 -6.09 1.06 -6.13
C VAL A 68 -5.45 1.05 -7.51
N ASP A 69 -5.44 2.20 -8.16
CA ASP A 69 -4.64 2.47 -9.37
C ASP A 69 -3.49 3.39 -8.97
N ALA A 70 -2.27 2.90 -9.09
CA ALA A 70 -1.08 3.61 -8.62
C ALA A 70 0.11 3.37 -9.53
N ASP A 71 0.95 4.39 -9.67
CA ASP A 71 2.29 4.20 -10.20
C ASP A 71 3.29 4.05 -9.05
N LEU A 72 4.10 2.99 -9.07
CA LEU A 72 5.15 2.72 -8.08
C LEU A 72 6.53 2.74 -8.72
N PHE A 73 7.50 3.27 -7.99
CA PHE A 73 8.91 3.31 -8.37
C PHE A 73 9.76 3.27 -7.10
N PHE A 74 10.86 2.53 -7.14
CA PHE A 74 11.85 2.48 -6.07
C PHE A 74 13.24 2.74 -6.64
N GLU A 75 13.95 3.69 -6.04
CA GLU A 75 15.31 4.07 -6.43
C GLU A 75 16.31 3.68 -5.34
N LEU A 76 17.39 3.00 -5.73
CA LEU A 76 18.52 2.76 -4.84
C LEU A 76 19.44 3.99 -4.90
N GLN A 77 19.63 4.65 -3.76
CA GLN A 77 20.62 5.71 -3.64
C GLN A 77 22.02 5.07 -3.51
N SER A 78 22.95 5.54 -4.34
CA SER A 78 24.35 5.08 -4.41
C SER A 78 25.27 5.82 -3.45
#